data_AF-A0A7J6GYN1-F1
#
_entry.id   AF-A0A7J6GYN1-F1
#
_cell.length_a   1.000
_cell.length_b   1.000
_cell.length_c   1.000
_cell.angle_alpha   90.00
_cell.angle_beta   90.00
_cell.angle_gamma   90.00
#
_symmetry.space_group_name_H-M   'P 1'
#
loop_
_entity.id
_entity.type
_entity.pdbx_description
1 polymer ?
#
loop_
_entity_poly.entity_id
_entity_poly.type
_entity_poly.pdbx_seq_one_letter_code
_entity_poly.pdbx_strand_id
1 'polypeptide(L)'
;MANRDQPVNRRGSKLLLIEKRDQVWSTDTTPGLGNRFCAGLVVKLHLHDSGNLVLRSAVFGKHVTYWESFKFPTDTLLPNQNFTMNTNLVSSKSQTNYSSRYYNFYFDDDNILLLRFQGPDPLVSSVYWPAPWLGPFQTGRFTYNNTKNAMFTSTGDFASSDNLV
;
A
#
# COMPACT_ATOMS: atom_id res chain seq x y z
N MET A 1 4.41 -0.65 -7.49
CA MET A 1 4.01 -0.84 -8.92
C MET A 1 2.51 -0.65 -9.06
N ALA A 2 2.03 0.21 -9.96
CA ALA A 2 0.62 0.62 -10.00
C ALA A 2 -0.35 -0.47 -10.51
N ASN A 3 0.03 -1.22 -11.55
CA ASN A 3 -0.84 -2.18 -12.25
C ASN A 3 -0.25 -3.60 -12.22
N ARG A 4 0.27 -4.01 -11.05
CA ARG A 4 1.08 -5.23 -10.91
C ARG A 4 0.37 -6.53 -11.30
N ASP A 5 -0.96 -6.58 -11.13
CA ASP A 5 -1.81 -7.73 -11.46
C ASP A 5 -2.58 -7.55 -12.77
N GLN A 6 -2.41 -6.40 -13.42
CA GLN A 6 -3.08 -6.00 -14.66
C GLN A 6 -2.07 -5.35 -15.61
N PRO A 7 -1.10 -6.12 -16.12
CA PRO A 7 -0.03 -5.60 -16.96
C PRO A 7 -0.58 -5.02 -18.27
N VAL A 8 -0.03 -3.89 -18.67
CA VAL A 8 -0.38 -3.25 -19.95
C VAL A 8 0.23 -3.98 -21.14
N ASN A 9 -0.37 -3.81 -22.31
CA ASN A 9 0.17 -4.32 -23.56
C ASN A 9 1.56 -3.74 -23.84
N ARG A 10 2.48 -4.54 -24.39
CA ARG A 10 3.91 -4.18 -24.52
C ARG A 10 4.21 -2.94 -25.36
N ARG A 11 3.27 -2.41 -26.14
CA ARG A 11 3.49 -1.25 -27.02
C ARG A 11 2.31 -0.29 -26.98
N GLY A 12 2.63 1.00 -27.00
CA GLY A 12 1.64 2.08 -27.13
C GLY A 12 0.95 2.50 -25.83
N SER A 13 1.24 1.85 -24.70
CA SER A 13 0.69 2.24 -23.40
C SER A 13 1.19 3.60 -22.95
N LYS A 14 0.27 4.43 -22.47
CA LYS A 14 0.55 5.80 -22.01
C LYS A 14 -0.13 6.03 -20.67
N LEU A 15 0.58 6.69 -19.77
CA LEU A 15 -0.04 7.28 -18.58
C LEU A 15 -0.54 8.67 -18.97
N LEU A 16 -1.84 8.91 -18.82
CA LEU A 16 -2.47 10.19 -19.15
C LEU A 16 -3.25 10.70 -17.93
N LEU A 17 -3.01 11.96 -17.58
CA LEU A 17 -3.84 12.71 -16.65
C LEU A 17 -4.90 13.44 -17.47
N ILE A 18 -6.14 12.93 -17.47
CA ILE A 18 -7.22 13.48 -18.28
C ILE A 18 -8.22 14.18 -17.36
N GLU A 19 -8.48 15.46 -17.62
CA GLU A 19 -9.57 16.19 -16.97
C GLU A 19 -10.89 15.86 -17.70
N LYS A 20 -11.37 14.64 -17.52
CA LYS A 20 -12.75 14.26 -17.87
C LYS A 20 -13.52 14.10 -16.57
N ARG A 21 -14.82 14.41 -16.59
CA ARG A 21 -15.75 14.44 -15.44
C ARG A 21 -15.71 13.19 -14.51
N ASP A 22 -15.00 12.11 -14.88
CA ASP A 22 -15.08 10.81 -14.21
C ASP A 22 -13.82 9.90 -14.28
N GLN A 23 -12.64 10.35 -14.75
CA GLN A 23 -11.48 9.44 -14.82
C GLN A 23 -10.13 10.15 -14.81
N VAL A 24 -9.32 9.90 -13.78
CA VAL A 24 -8.02 10.57 -13.57
C VAL A 24 -6.81 9.64 -13.78
N TRP A 25 -7.04 8.33 -13.89
CA TRP A 25 -5.99 7.36 -14.25
C TRP A 25 -6.59 6.19 -15.06
N SER A 26 -5.83 5.68 -16.03
CA SER A 26 -6.17 4.49 -16.81
C SER A 26 -4.90 3.79 -17.28
N THR A 27 -4.86 2.46 -17.15
CA THR A 27 -3.89 1.56 -17.79
C THR A 27 -4.64 0.51 -18.58
N ASP A 28 -5.50 0.91 -19.53
CA ASP A 28 -6.34 0.03 -20.38
C ASP A 28 -7.03 -1.13 -19.64
N THR A 29 -7.37 -0.91 -18.37
CA THR A 29 -8.09 -1.84 -17.52
C THR A 29 -9.19 -1.05 -16.81
N THR A 30 -10.36 -1.66 -16.75
CA THR A 30 -11.69 -1.06 -16.55
C THR A 30 -11.75 0.09 -15.54
N PRO A 31 -12.50 1.18 -15.85
CA PRO A 31 -12.60 2.37 -15.01
C PRO A 31 -13.42 2.06 -13.75
N GLY A 32 -12.74 1.94 -12.62
CA GLY A 32 -13.39 1.79 -11.32
C GLY A 32 -12.71 2.68 -10.30
N LEU A 33 -13.20 3.92 -10.14
CA LEU A 33 -13.20 4.72 -8.91
C LEU A 33 -13.90 6.06 -9.22
N GLY A 34 -15.21 6.09 -8.96
CA GLY A 34 -16.09 7.23 -9.21
C GLY A 34 -15.91 8.36 -8.19
N ASN A 35 -14.88 9.19 -8.38
CA ASN A 35 -14.82 10.52 -7.77
C ASN A 35 -15.19 11.55 -8.82
N ARG A 36 -16.41 12.11 -8.72
CA ARG A 36 -16.92 13.16 -9.62
C ARG A 36 -16.11 14.44 -9.41
N PHE A 37 -15.36 14.88 -10.42
CA PHE A 37 -14.66 16.16 -10.40
C PHE A 37 -15.57 17.27 -10.97
N CYS A 38 -15.74 18.36 -10.22
CA CYS A 38 -16.43 19.56 -10.69
C CYS A 38 -15.61 20.26 -11.79
N ALA A 39 -16.28 20.80 -12.81
CA ALA A 39 -15.63 21.54 -13.89
C ALA A 39 -14.85 22.77 -13.35
N GLY A 40 -13.59 22.95 -13.77
CA GLY A 40 -12.73 24.07 -13.36
C GLY A 40 -11.69 23.73 -12.29
N LEU A 41 -11.53 22.45 -11.93
CA LEU A 41 -10.56 21.99 -10.94
C LEU A 41 -9.22 21.68 -11.61
N VAL A 42 -8.19 22.49 -11.36
CA VAL A 42 -6.84 22.18 -11.84
C VAL A 42 -6.27 21.02 -11.04
N VAL A 43 -6.23 19.83 -11.64
CA VAL A 43 -5.65 18.63 -11.04
C VAL A 43 -4.19 18.49 -11.46
N LYS A 44 -3.31 18.18 -10.51
CA LYS A 44 -1.88 17.96 -10.75
C LYS A 44 -1.44 16.66 -10.08
N LEU A 45 -0.58 15.93 -10.78
CA LEU A 45 0.12 14.76 -10.25
C LEU A 45 1.55 15.18 -9.86
N HIS A 46 1.93 14.94 -8.61
CA HIS A 46 3.20 15.38 -8.03
C HIS A 46 3.91 14.19 -7.41
N LEU A 47 5.13 13.90 -7.86
CA LEU A 47 6.01 12.95 -7.19
C LEU A 47 6.84 13.70 -6.16
N HIS A 48 6.66 13.38 -4.87
CA HIS A 48 7.47 13.91 -3.79
C HIS A 48 8.82 13.19 -3.70
N ASP A 49 9.82 13.87 -3.14
CA ASP A 49 11.17 13.30 -2.93
C ASP A 49 11.17 12.07 -2.01
N SER A 50 10.13 11.91 -1.18
CA SER A 50 9.91 10.69 -0.38
C SER A 50 9.55 9.47 -1.23
N GLY A 51 9.25 9.65 -2.52
CA GLY A 51 8.70 8.63 -3.40
C GLY A 51 7.17 8.60 -3.45
N ASN A 52 6.47 9.44 -2.67
CA ASN A 52 5.01 9.49 -2.69
C ASN A 52 4.51 10.24 -3.94
N LEU A 53 3.84 9.53 -4.85
CA LEU A 53 3.09 10.10 -5.95
C LEU A 53 1.71 10.54 -5.46
N VAL A 54 1.39 11.83 -5.59
CA VAL A 54 0.18 12.45 -5.04
C VAL A 54 -0.62 13.14 -6.13
N LEU A 55 -1.92 12.86 -6.17
CA LEU A 55 -2.89 13.56 -6.99
C LEU A 55 -3.57 14.64 -6.16
N ARG A 56 -3.38 15.90 -6.55
CA ARG A 56 -3.90 17.05 -5.81
C ARG A 56 -4.60 18.05 -6.71
N SER A 57 -5.56 18.79 -6.17
CA SER A 57 -6.12 19.97 -6.82
C SER A 57 -6.07 21.18 -5.92
N ALA A 58 -6.12 22.36 -6.54
CA ALA A 58 -6.30 23.62 -5.84
C ALA A 58 -7.76 24.07 -5.99
N VAL A 59 -8.50 24.09 -4.88
CA VAL A 59 -9.90 24.55 -4.84
C VAL A 59 -9.95 25.73 -3.89
N PHE A 60 -10.37 26.90 -4.39
CA PHE A 60 -10.42 28.15 -3.61
C PHE A 60 -9.11 28.46 -2.84
N GLY A 61 -7.95 28.21 -3.46
CA GLY A 61 -6.64 28.46 -2.85
C GLY A 61 -6.17 27.41 -1.84
N LYS A 62 -6.97 26.36 -1.56
CA LYS A 62 -6.57 25.24 -0.71
C LYS A 62 -6.17 24.04 -1.54
N HIS A 63 -5.05 23.40 -1.18
CA HIS A 63 -4.63 22.14 -1.77
C HIS A 63 -5.41 20.98 -1.14
N VAL A 64 -6.09 20.21 -1.99
CA VAL A 64 -6.83 19.01 -1.61
C VAL A 64 -6.15 17.81 -2.25
N THR A 65 -5.77 16.83 -1.46
CA THR A 65 -5.22 15.55 -1.92
C THR A 65 -6.35 14.55 -2.16
N TYR A 66 -6.45 14.04 -3.38
CA TYR A 66 -7.48 13.05 -3.78
C TYR A 66 -6.97 11.62 -3.69
N TRP A 67 -5.69 11.42 -3.96
CA TRP A 67 -5.06 10.10 -4.00
C TRP A 67 -3.57 10.24 -3.71
N GLU A 68 -3.00 9.21 -3.09
CA GLU A 68 -1.56 9.11 -2.84
C GLU A 68 -1.11 7.65 -2.94
N SER A 69 0.06 7.44 -3.53
CA SER A 69 0.63 6.10 -3.72
C SER A 69 0.94 5.39 -2.41
N PHE A 70 1.28 6.14 -1.35
CA PHE A 70 1.65 5.58 -0.05
C PHE A 70 0.50 4.84 0.64
N LYS A 71 -0.75 5.15 0.28
CA LYS A 71 -1.94 4.40 0.75
C LYS A 71 -2.15 3.07 0.03
N PHE A 72 -1.41 2.81 -1.04
CA PHE A 72 -1.51 1.59 -1.86
C PHE A 72 -0.13 0.96 -2.07
N PRO A 73 0.54 0.50 -1.00
CA PRO A 73 1.83 -0.17 -1.13
C PRO A 73 1.71 -1.47 -1.93
N THR A 74 2.84 -1.94 -2.48
CA THR A 74 2.93 -3.27 -3.09
C THR A 74 3.60 -4.27 -2.15
N ASP A 75 4.90 -4.41 -2.24
CA ASP A 75 5.74 -5.36 -1.50
C ASP A 75 6.83 -4.64 -0.69
N THR A 76 6.85 -3.30 -0.74
CA THR A 76 7.86 -2.45 -0.12
C THR A 76 7.19 -1.33 0.66
N LEU A 77 7.71 -1.05 1.85
CA LEU A 77 7.38 0.10 2.66
C LEU A 77 8.54 1.10 2.62
N LEU A 78 8.26 2.37 2.34
CA LEU A 78 9.27 3.42 2.27
C LEU A 78 9.38 4.22 3.59
N PRO A 79 10.49 4.93 3.82
CA PRO A 79 10.61 5.85 4.95
C PRO A 79 9.48 6.88 4.98
N ASN A 80 8.96 7.16 6.18
CA ASN A 80 7.82 8.06 6.43
C ASN A 80 6.51 7.60 5.77
N GLN A 81 6.42 6.34 5.32
CA GLN A 81 5.17 5.73 4.87
C GLN A 81 4.49 5.04 6.05
N ASN A 82 3.29 5.51 6.40
CA ASN A 82 2.48 4.87 7.43
C ASN A 82 1.97 3.51 6.95
N PHE A 83 2.33 2.48 7.70
CA PHE A 83 1.73 1.15 7.65
C PHE A 83 0.63 1.07 8.72
N THR A 84 -0.60 0.77 8.32
CA THR A 84 -1.80 0.79 9.16
C THR A 84 -2.60 -0.51 9.04
N MET A 85 -3.67 -0.66 9.82
CA MET A 85 -4.64 -1.76 9.66
C MET A 85 -5.20 -1.93 8.24
N ASN A 86 -5.27 -0.84 7.47
CA ASN A 86 -5.84 -0.86 6.10
C ASN A 86 -4.79 -1.10 5.01
N THR A 87 -3.53 -1.34 5.38
CA THR A 87 -2.44 -1.54 4.43
C THR A 87 -1.82 -2.92 4.61
N ASN A 88 -1.57 -3.59 3.48
CA ASN A 88 -0.89 -4.88 3.45
C ASN A 88 0.27 -4.80 2.46
N LEU A 89 1.40 -5.43 2.78
CA LEU A 89 2.43 -5.70 1.77
C LEU A 89 2.24 -7.10 1.24
N VAL A 90 2.17 -7.24 -0.08
CA VAL A 90 1.99 -8.52 -0.77
C VAL A 90 3.21 -8.80 -1.62
N SER A 91 3.88 -9.91 -1.36
CA SER A 91 5.08 -10.32 -2.12
C SER A 91 4.86 -10.40 -3.62
N SER A 92 5.92 -10.12 -4.37
CA SER A 92 6.00 -10.36 -5.80
C SER A 92 6.20 -11.84 -6.13
N LYS A 93 5.74 -12.27 -7.30
CA LYS A 93 5.81 -13.66 -7.76
C LYS A 93 7.24 -14.14 -8.02
N SER A 94 8.10 -13.27 -8.51
CA SER A 94 9.54 -13.46 -8.67
C SER A 94 10.24 -12.11 -8.84
N GLN A 95 11.57 -12.10 -8.94
CA GLN A 95 12.35 -10.89 -9.26
C GLN A 95 11.99 -10.26 -10.62
N THR A 96 11.42 -11.05 -11.54
CA THR A 96 11.04 -10.61 -12.89
C THR A 96 9.53 -10.50 -13.08
N ASN A 97 8.74 -11.05 -12.16
CA ASN A 97 7.29 -11.03 -12.19
C ASN A 97 6.75 -10.40 -10.90
N TYR A 98 6.35 -9.15 -11.03
CA TYR A 98 5.87 -8.34 -9.92
C TYR A 98 4.40 -8.59 -9.56
N SER A 99 3.70 -9.52 -10.21
CA SER A 99 2.33 -9.89 -9.83
C SER A 99 2.29 -10.34 -8.37
N SER A 100 1.19 -10.07 -7.69
CA SER A 100 0.94 -10.47 -6.31
C SER A 100 1.05 -11.99 -6.13
N ARG A 101 1.58 -12.43 -4.98
CA ARG A 101 1.72 -13.85 -4.64
C ARG A 101 1.33 -14.15 -3.19
N TYR A 102 2.09 -15.01 -2.49
CA TYR A 102 1.61 -15.76 -1.33
C TYR A 102 1.95 -15.12 0.02
N TYR A 103 3.06 -14.38 0.12
CA TYR A 103 3.42 -13.75 1.39
C TYR A 103 2.73 -12.41 1.56
N ASN A 104 2.11 -12.23 2.72
CA ASN A 104 1.38 -11.03 3.11
C ASN A 104 1.89 -10.54 4.47
N PHE A 105 2.26 -9.28 4.55
CA PHE A 105 2.65 -8.60 5.77
C PHE A 105 1.54 -7.63 6.18
N TYR A 106 0.98 -7.79 7.37
CA TYR A 106 -0.20 -7.03 7.84
C TYR A 106 -0.36 -7.08 9.36
N PHE A 107 -1.22 -6.21 9.91
CA PHE A 107 -1.67 -6.29 11.31
C PHE A 107 -2.85 -7.25 11.44
N ASP A 108 -2.76 -8.24 12.32
CA ASP A 108 -3.84 -9.16 12.62
C ASP A 108 -4.88 -8.59 13.59
N ASP A 109 -5.84 -9.42 13.99
CA ASP A 109 -6.92 -9.05 14.91
C ASP A 109 -6.41 -8.80 16.35
N ASP A 110 -5.28 -9.41 16.73
CA ASP A 110 -4.62 -9.24 18.03
C ASP A 110 -3.69 -8.01 18.08
N ASN A 111 -3.74 -7.16 17.05
CA ASN A 111 -2.91 -5.95 16.88
C ASN A 111 -1.42 -6.24 16.64
N ILE A 112 -1.07 -7.46 16.26
CA ILE A 112 0.30 -7.87 15.99
C ILE A 112 0.59 -7.79 14.49
N LEU A 113 1.74 -7.24 14.16
CA LEU A 113 2.29 -7.25 12.81
C LEU A 113 2.82 -8.65 12.48
N LEU A 114 2.30 -9.27 11.44
CA LEU A 114 2.68 -10.63 11.06
C LEU A 114 2.99 -10.76 9.58
N LEU A 115 3.82 -11.74 9.25
CA LEU A 115 4.06 -12.24 7.91
C LEU A 115 3.37 -13.60 7.77
N ARG A 116 2.40 -13.68 6.86
CA ARG A 116 1.64 -14.90 6.57
C ARG A 116 1.97 -15.41 5.19
N PHE A 117 2.18 -16.72 5.07
CA PHE A 117 2.10 -17.42 3.80
C PHE A 117 0.64 -17.83 3.54
N GLN A 118 0.10 -17.40 2.41
CA GLN A 118 -1.24 -17.74 1.95
C GLN A 118 -1.12 -18.42 0.58
N GLY A 119 -1.04 -19.75 0.61
CA GLY A 119 -0.96 -20.57 -0.60
C GLY A 119 -2.29 -20.65 -1.36
N PRO A 120 -2.30 -21.28 -2.54
CA PRO A 120 -3.51 -21.49 -3.31
C PRO A 120 -4.47 -22.48 -2.63
N ASP A 121 -3.93 -23.42 -1.84
CA ASP A 121 -4.71 -24.27 -0.95
C ASP A 121 -4.77 -23.61 0.44
N PRO A 122 -5.98 -23.33 0.97
CA PRO A 122 -6.14 -22.80 2.33
C PRO A 122 -5.44 -23.66 3.40
N LEU A 123 -5.33 -24.97 3.20
CA LEU A 123 -4.73 -25.91 4.15
C LEU A 123 -3.22 -25.73 4.32
N VAL A 124 -2.54 -25.08 3.37
CA VAL A 124 -1.09 -24.79 3.46
C VAL A 124 -0.79 -23.39 3.97
N SER A 125 -1.81 -22.59 4.31
CA SER A 125 -1.62 -21.23 4.79
C SER A 125 -1.18 -21.21 6.25
N SER A 126 -0.08 -20.51 6.55
CA SER A 126 0.49 -20.46 7.90
C SER A 126 1.13 -19.10 8.19
N VAL A 127 1.20 -18.75 9.48
CA VAL A 127 2.00 -17.61 9.93
C VAL A 127 3.46 -18.01 9.83
N TYR A 128 4.28 -17.15 9.22
CA TYR A 128 5.72 -17.35 9.08
C TYR A 128 6.51 -16.55 10.12
N TRP A 129 6.02 -15.35 10.45
CA TRP A 129 6.62 -14.47 11.47
C TRP A 129 5.52 -13.64 12.17
N PRO A 130 5.62 -13.38 13.49
CA PRO A 130 6.60 -13.91 14.44
C PRO A 130 6.50 -15.43 14.58
N ALA A 131 7.46 -16.05 15.30
CA ALA A 131 7.52 -17.50 15.47
C ALA A 131 6.17 -18.05 16.00
N PRO A 132 5.41 -18.85 15.21
CA PRO A 132 4.01 -19.17 15.52
C PRO A 132 3.80 -19.97 16.80
N TRP A 133 4.84 -20.66 17.27
CA TRP A 133 4.82 -21.48 18.49
C TRP A 133 5.14 -20.67 19.75
N LEU A 134 5.44 -19.38 19.64
CA LEU A 134 5.67 -18.49 20.77
C LEU A 134 4.47 -17.54 20.94
N GLY A 135 4.06 -17.33 22.18
CA GLY A 135 3.04 -16.33 22.50
C GLY A 135 3.56 -14.89 22.28
N PRO A 136 2.66 -13.91 22.09
CA PRO A 136 3.02 -12.51 21.86
C PRO A 136 4.01 -11.95 22.88
N PHE A 137 3.75 -12.16 24.18
CA PHE A 137 4.63 -11.68 25.25
C PHE A 137 6.02 -12.33 25.23
N GLN A 138 6.14 -13.60 24.81
CA GLN A 138 7.42 -14.28 24.67
C GLN A 138 8.26 -13.72 23.50
N THR A 139 7.60 -13.11 22.52
CA THR A 139 8.25 -12.41 21.40
C THR A 139 8.39 -10.91 21.65
N GLY A 140 8.10 -10.45 22.88
CA GLY A 140 8.20 -9.05 23.27
C GLY A 140 7.11 -8.15 22.68
N ARG A 141 6.02 -8.73 22.16
CA ARG A 141 4.97 -8.01 21.43
C ARG A 141 3.81 -7.61 22.33
N PHE A 142 3.23 -6.44 22.05
CA PHE A 142 2.08 -5.91 22.79
C PHE A 142 0.78 -6.04 21.99
N THR A 143 -0.16 -6.83 22.50
CA THR A 143 -1.50 -7.00 21.89
C THR A 143 -2.51 -5.94 22.31
N TYR A 144 -2.25 -5.19 23.37
CA TYR A 144 -3.20 -4.20 23.92
C TYR A 144 -3.17 -2.85 23.19
N ASN A 145 -2.15 -2.57 22.36
CA ASN A 145 -2.06 -1.33 21.60
C ASN A 145 -2.76 -1.48 20.25
N ASN A 146 -4.00 -1.00 20.16
CA ASN A 146 -4.86 -1.13 18.99
C ASN A 146 -4.65 -0.06 17.90
N THR A 147 -3.62 0.78 18.02
CA THR A 147 -3.34 1.83 17.02
C THR A 147 -2.93 1.24 15.67
N LYS A 148 -2.41 0.00 15.65
CA LYS A 148 -2.00 -0.75 14.45
C LYS A 148 -1.23 0.14 13.48
N ASN A 149 -0.17 0.77 13.98
CA ASN A 149 0.67 1.67 13.21
C ASN A 149 2.10 1.15 13.15
N ALA A 150 2.74 1.28 11.99
CA ALA A 150 4.14 0.96 11.82
C ALA A 150 4.74 1.89 10.76
N MET A 151 6.02 2.22 10.88
CA MET A 151 6.68 3.13 9.95
C MET A 151 8.19 3.01 10.04
N PHE A 152 8.86 3.14 8.89
CA PHE A 152 10.29 3.41 8.87
C PHE A 152 10.56 4.89 9.15
N THR A 153 11.45 5.17 10.10
CA THR A 153 11.99 6.52 10.31
C THR A 153 12.79 6.97 9.08
N SER A 154 13.07 8.27 8.99
CA SER A 154 13.97 8.80 7.95
C SER A 154 15.39 8.24 8.02
N THR A 155 15.80 7.68 9.16
CA THR A 155 17.10 7.01 9.37
C THR A 155 17.07 5.52 8.99
N GLY A 156 15.89 4.95 8.71
CA GLY A 156 15.73 3.56 8.32
C GLY A 156 15.39 2.59 9.45
N ASP A 157 15.16 3.09 10.66
CA ASP A 157 14.71 2.27 11.79
C ASP A 157 13.22 1.96 11.66
N PHE A 158 12.81 0.74 11.95
CA PHE A 158 11.41 0.33 11.88
C PHE A 158 10.78 0.33 13.26
N ALA A 159 9.69 1.07 13.44
CA ALA A 159 8.92 1.06 14.68
C ALA A 159 7.48 0.62 14.42
N SER A 160 6.91 -0.14 15.35
CA SER A 160 5.53 -0.65 15.29
C SER A 160 4.80 -0.51 16.63
N SER A 161 3.48 -0.32 16.58
CA SER A 161 2.59 -0.21 17.73
C SER A 161 2.66 -1.40 18.69
N ASP A 162 2.99 -2.57 18.16
CA ASP A 162 3.07 -3.82 18.89
C ASP A 162 4.45 -4.09 19.49
N ASN A 163 5.27 -3.04 19.66
CA ASN A 163 6.59 -3.08 20.28
C ASN A 163 7.67 -3.80 19.46
N LEU A 164 7.51 -3.84 18.14
CA LEU A 164 8.64 -4.13 17.25
C LEU A 164 9.51 -2.89 17.10
N VAL A 165 10.81 -3.04 17.39
CA VAL A 165 11.87 -2.03 17.28
C VAL A 165 13.06 -2.60 16.54
#